data_AF-A0A3N5EVQ8-F1
#
_entry.id   AF-A0A3N5EVQ8-F1
#
_cell.length_a   1.000
_cell.length_b   1.000
_cell.length_c   1.000
_cell.angle_alpha   90.00
_cell.angle_beta   90.00
_cell.angle_gamma   90.00
#
_symmetry.space_group_name_H-M   'P 1'
#
loop_
_entity.id
_entity.type
_entity.pdbx_description
1 polymer ?
#
loop_
_entity_poly.entity_id
_entity_poly.type
_entity_poly.pdbx_seq_one_letter_code
_entity_poly.pdbx_strand_id
1 'polypeptide(L)'
;APASGEGIYYAMVCGTYAADAVHQLLETGDARVLAQARKRFMREHGRVFWVLGVMQWFWYSSDKRRERFVDICRDRDVQQLTFESYMNKKLVRKKPIAHVRIFFKDVAHLLGLVRV
;
A
#
# COMPACT_ATOMS: atom_id res chain seq x y z
N ALA A 1 7.95 -4.95 1.98
CA ALA A 1 6.91 -4.06 1.42
C ALA A 1 7.07 -4.08 -0.09
N PRO A 2 6.06 -4.48 -0.89
CA PRO A 2 6.33 -5.01 -2.23
C PRO A 2 6.89 -3.98 -3.23
N ALA A 3 6.58 -2.69 -3.09
CA ALA A 3 7.10 -1.68 -4.03
C ALA A 3 7.17 -0.24 -3.49
N SER A 4 6.88 0.01 -2.19
CA SER A 4 6.76 1.38 -1.67
C SER A 4 8.06 1.99 -1.09
N GLY A 5 9.12 1.20 -0.89
CA GLY A 5 10.36 1.68 -0.28
C GLY A 5 10.27 1.99 1.22
N GLU A 6 9.19 1.60 1.91
CA GLU A 6 8.93 1.98 3.31
C GLU A 6 9.35 0.91 4.33
N GLY A 7 10.35 0.08 4.00
CA GLY A 7 10.76 -1.05 4.84
C GLY A 7 11.11 -0.65 6.27
N ILE A 8 11.84 0.46 6.44
CA ILE A 8 12.25 0.98 7.76
C ILE A 8 11.03 1.37 8.60
N TYR A 9 10.04 2.03 7.99
CA TYR A 9 8.81 2.41 8.68
C TYR A 9 8.04 1.18 9.15
N TYR A 10 7.83 0.18 8.29
CA TYR A 10 7.10 -1.03 8.68
C TYR A 10 7.87 -1.87 9.71
N ALA A 11 9.20 -1.89 9.65
CA ALA A 11 10.02 -2.56 10.66
C ALA A 11 9.85 -1.92 12.05
N MET A 12 9.88 -0.59 12.11
CA MET A 12 9.63 0.17 13.35
C MET A 12 8.23 -0.10 13.91
N VAL A 13 7.18 0.01 13.07
CA VAL A 13 5.79 -0.23 13.48
C VAL A 13 5.59 -1.68 13.98
N CYS A 14 6.13 -2.67 13.26
CA CYS A 14 6.08 -4.06 13.68
C CYS A 14 6.79 -4.26 15.03
N GLY A 15 7.93 -3.61 15.25
CA GLY A 15 8.66 -3.64 16.51
C GLY A 15 7.82 -3.13 17.68
N THR A 16 7.15 -1.99 17.50
CA THR A 16 6.21 -1.45 18.51
C THR A 16 5.08 -2.42 18.81
N TYR A 17 4.43 -2.99 17.80
CA TYR A 17 3.31 -3.92 18.02
C TYR A 17 3.74 -5.24 18.66
N ALA A 18 4.94 -5.72 18.34
CA ALA A 18 5.53 -6.87 19.01
C ALA A 18 5.84 -6.57 20.48
N ALA A 19 6.42 -5.42 20.78
CA ALA A 19 6.72 -5.00 22.15
C ALA A 19 5.44 -4.89 23.00
N ASP A 20 4.39 -4.25 22.49
CA ASP A 20 3.09 -4.16 23.16
C ASP A 20 2.50 -5.54 23.47
N ALA A 21 2.56 -6.47 22.51
CA ALA A 21 2.00 -7.80 22.68
C ALA A 21 2.81 -8.64 23.68
N VAL A 22 4.14 -8.51 23.69
CA VAL A 22 5.00 -9.17 24.69
C VAL A 22 4.75 -8.57 26.07
N HIS A 23 4.57 -7.25 26.18
CA HIS A 23 4.24 -6.62 27.45
C HIS A 23 2.92 -7.15 28.03
N GLN A 24 1.86 -7.24 27.22
CA GLN A 24 0.59 -7.83 27.66
C GLN A 24 0.72 -9.31 28.06
N LEU A 25 1.56 -10.07 27.37
CA LEU A 25 1.84 -11.45 27.75
C LEU A 25 2.48 -11.51 29.14
N LEU A 26 3.44 -10.65 29.42
CA LEU A 26 4.11 -10.61 30.73
C LEU A 26 3.16 -10.20 31.86
N GLU A 27 2.21 -9.29 31.59
CA GLU A 27 1.22 -8.86 32.60
C GLU A 27 0.13 -9.90 32.87
N THR A 28 -0.30 -10.64 31.85
CA THR A 28 -1.50 -11.51 31.93
C THR A 28 -1.20 -13.01 31.96
N GLY A 29 -0.02 -13.43 31.48
CA GLY A 29 0.32 -14.82 31.22
C GLY A 29 -0.39 -15.44 30.01
N ASP A 30 -1.23 -14.69 29.27
CA ASP A 30 -2.02 -15.23 28.17
C ASP A 30 -1.26 -15.18 26.83
N ALA A 31 -0.76 -16.32 26.36
CA ALA A 31 -0.06 -16.44 25.09
C ALA A 31 -0.87 -15.99 23.86
N ARG A 32 -2.21 -15.98 23.93
CA ARG A 32 -3.08 -15.58 22.81
C ARG A 32 -2.90 -14.11 22.42
N VAL A 33 -2.44 -13.27 23.34
CA VAL A 33 -2.21 -11.84 23.06
C VAL A 33 -1.10 -11.59 22.04
N LEU A 34 -0.16 -12.54 21.87
CA LEU A 34 0.90 -12.43 20.85
C LEU A 34 0.32 -12.32 19.42
N ALA A 35 -0.83 -12.93 19.15
CA ALA A 35 -1.50 -12.82 17.85
C ALA A 35 -1.98 -11.38 17.55
N GLN A 36 -2.13 -10.54 18.57
CA GLN A 36 -2.57 -9.15 18.40
C GLN A 36 -1.57 -8.31 17.60
N ALA A 37 -0.27 -8.59 17.68
CA ALA A 37 0.75 -7.86 16.93
C ALA A 37 0.48 -7.93 15.42
N ARG A 38 0.32 -9.15 14.89
CA ARG A 38 -0.04 -9.38 13.49
C ARG A 38 -1.43 -8.85 13.16
N LYS A 39 -2.41 -9.05 14.06
CA LYS A 39 -3.79 -8.59 13.84
C LYS A 39 -3.87 -7.07 13.66
N ARG A 40 -3.19 -6.30 14.52
CA ARG A 40 -3.09 -4.84 14.44
C ARG A 40 -2.40 -4.39 13.16
N PHE A 41 -1.24 -4.98 12.86
CA PHE A 41 -0.51 -4.67 11.63
C PHE A 41 -1.36 -4.90 10.37
N MET A 42 -2.01 -6.07 10.25
CA MET A 42 -2.83 -6.40 9.08
C MET A 42 -4.08 -5.54 8.98
N ARG A 43 -4.68 -5.14 10.11
CA ARG A 43 -5.83 -4.23 10.13
C ARG A 43 -5.47 -2.87 9.54
N GLU A 44 -4.27 -2.37 9.83
CA GLU A 44 -3.86 -1.01 9.46
C GLU A 44 -3.15 -0.95 8.10
N HIS A 45 -2.33 -1.96 7.79
CA HIS A 45 -1.47 -1.95 6.60
C HIS A 45 -1.81 -3.05 5.59
N GLY A 46 -2.56 -4.08 5.97
CA GLY A 46 -2.82 -5.25 5.10
C GLY A 46 -3.46 -4.88 3.76
N ARG A 47 -4.39 -3.93 3.75
CA ARG A 47 -5.03 -3.44 2.51
C ARG A 47 -4.03 -2.74 1.58
N VAL A 48 -3.09 -1.96 2.13
CA VAL A 48 -2.04 -1.28 1.35
C VAL A 48 -1.14 -2.32 0.70
N PHE A 49 -0.69 -3.34 1.45
CA PHE A 49 0.15 -4.41 0.92
C PHE A 49 -0.57 -5.23 -0.16
N TRP A 50 -1.87 -5.48 0.01
CA TRP A 50 -2.67 -6.16 -1.01
C TRP A 50 -2.75 -5.36 -2.31
N VAL A 51 -3.06 -4.05 -2.24
CA VAL A 51 -3.11 -3.18 -3.43
C VAL A 51 -1.74 -3.12 -4.11
N LEU A 52 -0.66 -2.92 -3.36
CA LEU A 52 0.69 -2.89 -3.91
C LEU A 52 1.05 -4.22 -4.59
N GLY A 53 0.64 -5.35 -4.01
CA GLY A 53 0.83 -6.67 -4.61
C GLY A 53 0.11 -6.81 -5.95
N VAL A 54 -1.15 -6.36 -6.04
CA VAL A 54 -1.93 -6.37 -7.29
C VAL A 54 -1.28 -5.45 -8.34
N MET A 55 -0.88 -4.25 -7.95
CA MET A 55 -0.20 -3.30 -8.84
C MET A 55 1.13 -3.88 -9.36
N GLN A 56 1.93 -4.46 -8.47
CA GLN A 56 3.20 -5.08 -8.85
C GLN A 56 2.97 -6.24 -9.82
N TRP A 57 2.06 -7.16 -9.50
CA TRP A 57 1.75 -8.27 -10.38
C TRP A 57 1.29 -7.80 -11.77
N PHE A 58 0.44 -6.77 -11.83
CA PHE A 58 -0.09 -6.25 -13.08
C PHE A 58 0.96 -5.51 -13.93
N TRP A 59 1.67 -4.54 -13.34
CA TRP A 59 2.61 -3.67 -14.08
C TRP A 59 3.90 -4.39 -14.46
N TYR A 60 4.34 -5.36 -13.65
CA TYR A 60 5.59 -6.08 -13.87
C TYR A 60 5.40 -7.37 -14.69
N SER A 61 4.20 -7.63 -15.23
CA SER A 61 3.94 -8.85 -16.00
C SER A 61 4.52 -8.83 -17.42
N SER A 62 4.91 -7.68 -17.97
CA SER A 62 5.56 -7.56 -19.28
C SER A 62 6.32 -6.23 -19.43
N ASP A 63 7.31 -6.18 -20.32
CA ASP A 63 8.07 -4.96 -20.61
C ASP A 63 7.18 -3.82 -21.08
N LYS A 64 6.23 -4.11 -21.98
CA LYS A 64 5.26 -3.11 -22.45
C LYS A 64 4.47 -2.45 -21.31
N ARG A 65 4.12 -3.20 -20.26
CA ARG A 65 3.41 -2.65 -19.10
C ARG A 65 4.35 -1.89 -18.16
N ARG A 66 5.59 -2.34 -18.01
CA ARG A 66 6.64 -1.62 -17.27
C ARG A 66 6.94 -0.26 -17.88
N GLU A 67 7.12 -0.18 -19.19
CA GLU A 67 7.34 1.10 -19.90
C GLU A 67 6.15 2.05 -19.73
N ARG A 68 4.92 1.55 -19.87
CA ARG A 68 3.71 2.36 -19.61
C ARG A 68 3.62 2.85 -18.17
N PHE A 69 4.06 2.04 -17.20
CA PHE A 69 4.11 2.46 -15.81
C PHE A 69 5.12 3.60 -15.62
N VAL A 70 6.27 3.55 -16.28
CA VAL A 70 7.26 4.65 -16.29
C VAL A 70 6.67 5.91 -16.92
N ASP A 71 5.91 5.81 -18.01
CA ASP A 71 5.25 6.95 -18.63
C ASP A 71 4.25 7.63 -17.67
N ILE A 72 3.46 6.85 -16.93
CA ILE A 72 2.53 7.35 -15.91
C ILE A 72 3.27 8.13 -14.82
N CYS A 73 4.46 7.67 -14.40
CA CYS A 73 5.25 8.34 -13.37
C CYS A 73 5.75 9.75 -13.79
N ARG A 74 5.65 10.12 -15.06
CA ARG A 74 6.00 11.47 -15.55
C ARG A 74 4.90 12.51 -15.25
N ASP A 75 3.68 12.05 -14.97
CA ASP A 75 2.56 12.93 -14.65
C ASP A 75 2.76 13.63 -13.30
N ARG A 76 2.59 14.96 -13.26
CA ARG A 76 2.82 15.77 -12.05
C ARG A 76 1.80 15.46 -10.95
N ASP A 77 0.57 15.10 -11.29
CA ASP A 77 -0.46 14.74 -10.32
C ASP A 77 -0.13 13.39 -9.68
N VAL A 78 0.37 12.43 -10.48
CA VAL A 78 0.84 11.13 -9.97
C VAL A 78 2.04 11.32 -9.03
N GLN A 79 2.98 12.18 -9.39
CA GLN A 79 4.12 12.53 -8.53
C GLN A 79 3.66 13.16 -7.22
N GLN A 80 2.77 14.15 -7.28
CA GLN A 80 2.25 14.82 -6.09
C GLN A 80 1.52 13.86 -5.16
N LEU A 81 0.64 13.01 -5.69
CA LEU A 81 -0.06 11.99 -4.91
C LEU A 81 0.91 11.00 -4.24
N THR A 82 1.95 10.59 -4.97
CA THR A 82 2.98 9.69 -4.45
C THR A 82 3.79 10.34 -3.33
N PHE A 83 4.20 11.60 -3.50
CA PHE A 83 4.90 12.38 -2.48
C PHE A 83 4.03 12.59 -1.24
N GLU A 84 2.75 12.97 -1.40
CA GLU A 84 1.82 13.16 -0.30
C GLU A 84 1.59 11.86 0.49
N SER A 85 1.42 10.73 -0.21
CA SER A 85 1.33 9.41 0.42
C SER A 85 2.60 9.05 1.18
N TYR A 86 3.77 9.31 0.59
CA TYR A 86 5.06 9.01 1.20
C TYR A 86 5.33 9.85 2.45
N MET A 87 5.04 11.15 2.40
CA MET A 87 5.32 12.07 3.51
C MET A 87 4.37 11.88 4.69
N ASN A 88 3.09 11.62 4.41
CA ASN A 88 2.09 11.54 5.47
C ASN A 88 1.91 10.11 6.03
N LYS A 89 2.55 9.10 5.43
CA LYS A 89 2.48 7.67 5.81
C LYS A 89 1.05 7.17 6.06
N LYS A 90 0.10 7.81 5.40
CA LYS A 90 -1.34 7.58 5.46
C LYS A 90 -1.83 7.72 4.03
N LEU A 91 -2.81 6.90 3.63
CA LEU A 91 -3.63 7.27 2.48
C LEU A 91 -4.35 8.56 2.86
N VAL A 92 -3.85 9.68 2.36
CA VAL A 92 -4.44 10.99 2.62
C VAL A 92 -5.87 10.94 2.10
N ARG A 93 -6.83 11.04 3.01
CA ARG A 93 -8.27 10.99 2.73
C ARG A 93 -8.77 12.33 2.17
N LYS A 94 -7.90 13.12 1.53
CA LYS A 94 -8.29 14.30 0.75
C LYS A 94 -8.44 13.85 -0.70
N LYS A 95 -9.71 13.79 -1.15
CA LYS A 95 -10.13 13.46 -2.54
C LYS A 95 -9.80 12.02 -3.04
N PRO A 96 -10.06 10.94 -2.28
CA PRO A 96 -9.52 9.61 -2.59
C PRO A 96 -10.26 8.81 -3.68
N ILE A 97 -11.49 9.19 -4.09
CA ILE A 97 -12.30 8.34 -4.97
C ILE A 97 -12.31 8.80 -6.42
N ALA A 98 -12.26 10.12 -6.69
CA ALA A 98 -12.35 10.63 -8.04
C ALA A 98 -11.08 10.32 -8.86
N HIS A 99 -9.90 10.62 -8.33
CA HIS A 99 -8.63 10.41 -9.05
C HIS A 99 -8.22 8.94 -9.16
N VAL A 100 -8.52 8.12 -8.15
CA VAL A 100 -8.32 6.67 -8.23
C VAL A 100 -9.32 6.04 -9.21
N ARG A 101 -10.58 6.48 -9.26
CA ARG A 101 -11.54 6.02 -10.29
C ARG A 101 -11.13 6.45 -11.69
N ILE A 102 -10.59 7.66 -11.86
CA ILE A 102 -10.09 8.14 -13.15
C ILE A 102 -8.86 7.32 -13.55
N PHE A 103 -7.89 7.14 -12.67
CA PHE A 103 -6.72 6.29 -12.91
C PHE A 103 -7.11 4.85 -13.29
N PHE A 104 -8.05 4.22 -12.57
CA PHE A 104 -8.53 2.88 -12.94
C PHE A 104 -9.41 2.87 -14.20
N LYS A 105 -10.16 3.94 -14.49
CA LYS A 105 -10.89 4.11 -15.77
C LYS A 105 -9.91 4.24 -16.93
N ASP A 106 -8.83 4.99 -16.75
CA ASP A 106 -7.80 5.20 -17.76
C ASP A 106 -6.98 3.92 -17.97
N VAL A 107 -6.68 3.18 -16.90
CA VAL A 107 -6.10 1.83 -16.98
C VAL A 107 -7.06 0.84 -17.68
N ALA A 108 -8.38 0.92 -17.44
CA ALA A 108 -9.38 0.10 -18.12
C ALA A 108 -9.54 0.46 -19.61
N HIS A 109 -9.47 1.76 -19.96
CA HIS A 109 -9.39 2.24 -21.35
C HIS A 109 -8.09 1.76 -22.03
N LEU A 110 -6.95 1.85 -21.34
CA LEU A 110 -5.63 1.41 -21.84
C LEU A 110 -5.48 -0.11 -21.98
N LEU A 111 -6.32 -0.88 -21.29
CA LEU A 111 -6.46 -2.33 -21.42
C LEU A 111 -7.48 -2.75 -22.50
N GLY A 112 -8.16 -1.81 -23.15
CA GLY A 112 -9.12 -2.08 -24.23
C GLY A 112 -10.43 -2.73 -23.77
N LEU A 113 -10.75 -2.66 -22.47
CA LEU A 113 -11.97 -3.27 -21.89
C LEU A 113 -13.22 -2.39 -22.05
N VAL A 114 -13.07 -1.17 -22.55
CA VAL A 114 -14.18 -0.27 -22.90
C VAL A 114 -13.95 0.19 -24.34
N ARG A 115 -14.82 -0.25 -25.26
CA ARG A 115 -14.98 0.37 -26.59
C ARG A 115 -15.82 1.63 -26.42
N VAL A 116 -15.41 2.69 -27.11
CA VAL A 116 -16.29 3.84 -27.43
C VAL A 116 -17.48 3.34 -28.22
#